data_AF-A0A964R190-F1
#
_entry.id   AF-A0A964R190-F1
#
_cell.length_a   1.000
_cell.length_b   1.000
_cell.length_c   1.000
_cell.angle_alpha   90.00
_cell.angle_beta   90.00
_cell.angle_gamma   90.00
#
_symmetry.space_group_name_H-M   'P 1'
#
loop_
_entity.id
_entity.type
_entity.pdbx_description
1 polymer ?
#
loop_
_entity_poly.entity_id
_entity_poly.type
_entity_poly.pdbx_seq_one_letter_code
_entity_poly.pdbx_strand_id
1 'polypeptide(L)' 'MPTILNKDGYKFLFYSNEHRPIHVHVRYGGGEAVFNIENEV' A
#
# COMPACT_ATOMS: atom_id res chain seq x y z
N MET A 1 -6.23 10.08 1.40
CA MET A 1 -5.72 8.72 1.18
C MET A 1 -6.09 8.30 -0.24
N PRO A 2 -5.29 8.70 -1.24
CA PRO A 2 -5.57 8.30 -2.63
C PRO A 2 -5.30 6.80 -2.80
N THR A 3 -6.26 6.07 -3.38
CA THR A 3 -6.05 4.70 -3.85
C THR A 3 -5.42 4.77 -5.23
N ILE A 4 -4.28 4.10 -5.42
CA ILE A 4 -3.48 4.11 -6.65
C ILE A 4 -4.05 3.10 -7.65
N LEU A 5 -4.41 1.93 -7.13
CA LEU A 5 -4.99 0.84 -7.90
C LEU A 5 -6.10 0.19 -7.08
N ASN A 6 -7.24 -0.05 -7.74
CA ASN A 6 -8.30 -0.88 -7.22
C ASN A 6 -8.54 -2.03 -8.19
N LYS A 7 -8.35 -3.26 -7.73
CA LYS A 7 -8.50 -4.47 -8.54
C LYS A 7 -9.12 -5.57 -7.70
N ASP A 8 -10.26 -6.10 -8.16
CA ASP A 8 -10.96 -7.22 -7.54
C ASP A 8 -11.23 -7.02 -6.03
N GLY A 9 -11.48 -5.78 -5.63
CA GLY A 9 -11.73 -5.37 -4.24
C GLY A 9 -10.48 -5.06 -3.41
N TYR A 10 -9.28 -5.36 -3.92
CA TYR A 10 -8.01 -4.96 -3.31
C TYR A 10 -7.71 -3.50 -3.61
N LYS A 11 -7.40 -2.72 -2.58
CA LYS A 11 -7.00 -1.32 -2.68
C LYS A 11 -5.52 -1.17 -2.35
N PHE A 12 -4.74 -0.70 -3.32
CA PHE A 12 -3.32 -0.39 -3.17
C PHE A 12 -3.15 1.12 -2.99
N LEU A 13 -2.41 1.53 -1.97
CA LEU A 13 -2.30 2.93 -1.59
C LEU A 13 -1.02 3.24 -0.81
N PHE A 14 -0.62 4.50 -0.86
CA PHE A 14 0.39 5.12 0.00
C PHE A 14 -0.27 6.23 0.82
N TYR A 15 0.27 6.51 2.00
CA TYR A 15 -0.13 7.70 2.72
C TYR A 15 0.59 8.93 2.15
N SER A 16 -0.07 10.07 2.09
CA SER A 16 0.58 11.31 1.62
C SER A 16 1.70 11.76 2.57
N ASN A 17 1.64 11.36 3.84
CA ASN A 17 2.69 11.56 4.83
C ASN A 17 3.48 10.26 5.02
N GLU A 18 4.07 9.76 3.94
CA GLU A 18 4.82 8.51 3.94
C GLU A 18 6.15 8.65 4.68
N HIS A 19 6.60 7.60 5.35
CA HIS A 19 7.89 7.58 6.04
C HIS A 19 8.77 6.43 5.56
N ARG A 20 10.08 6.49 5.86
CA ARG A 20 10.98 5.36 5.59
C ARG A 20 10.75 4.25 6.63
N PRO A 21 10.93 2.96 6.28
CA PRO A 21 11.16 2.45 4.91
C PRO A 21 9.92 2.64 4.03
N ILE A 22 10.12 2.84 2.73
CA ILE A 22 9.00 2.99 1.77
C ILE A 22 8.17 1.70 1.82
N HIS A 23 6.85 1.81 1.92
CA HIS A 23 5.98 0.65 2.04
C HIS A 23 4.61 0.88 1.39
N VAL A 24 3.98 -0.17 0.88
CA VAL A 24 2.65 -0.15 0.27
C VAL A 24 1.63 -0.72 1.26
N HIS A 25 0.47 -0.07 1.38
CA HIS A 25 -0.70 -0.62 2.06
C HIS A 25 -1.63 -1.32 1.06
N VAL A 26 -2.02 -2.55 1.39
CA VAL A 26 -3.03 -3.32 0.64
C VAL A 26 -4.20 -3.63 1.56
N ARG A 27 -5.40 -3.15 1.19
CA ARG A 27 -6.63 -3.38 1.95
C ARG A 27 -7.61 -4.27 1.20
N TYR A 28 -8.19 -5.24 1.91
CA TYR A 28 -9.25 -6.12 1.41
C TYR A 28 -10.09 -6.66 2.56
N GLY A 29 -11.41 -6.75 2.38
CA GLY A 29 -12.30 -7.43 3.34
C GLY A 29 -12.26 -6.87 4.77
N GLY A 30 -11.85 -5.61 4.96
CA GLY A 30 -11.67 -4.98 6.28
C GLY A 30 -10.29 -5.20 6.92
N GLY A 31 -9.44 -6.02 6.30
CA GLY A 31 -8.04 -6.21 6.70
C GLY A 31 -7.07 -5.27 5.97
N GLU A 32 -5.84 -5.22 6.49
CA GLU A 32 -4.73 -4.46 5.92
C GLU A 32 -3.44 -5.28 5.98
N ALA A 33 -2.69 -5.28 4.89
CA ALA A 33 -1.34 -5.80 4.80
C ALA A 33 -0.36 -4.68 4.39
N VAL A 34 0.86 -4.73 4.92
CA VAL A 34 1.91 -3.74 4.66
C VAL A 34 3.12 -4.44 4.04
N PHE A 35 3.60 -3.91 2.91
CA PHE A 35 4.73 -4.45 2.18
C PHE A 35 5.85 -3.41 2.13
N ASN A 36 6.97 -3.67 2.80
CA ASN A 36 8.16 -2.83 2.68
C ASN A 36 8.77 -3.02 1.28
N ILE A 37 9.10 -1.91 0.62
CA ILE A 37 9.83 -1.93 -0.64
C ILE A 37 11.32 -1.80 -0.31
N GLU A 38 12.06 -2.86 -0.58
CA GLU A 38 13.52 -2.84 -0.57
C GLU A 38 14.01 -2.47 -1.98
N ASN A 39 15.02 -1.61 -2.06
CA ASN A 39 15.69 -1.31 -3.33
C ASN A 39 16.60 -2.49 -3.70
N GLU A 40 16.02 -3.56 -4.22
CA GLU A 40 16.77 -4.57 -4.96
C GLU A 40 16.28 -4.58 -6.40
N VAL A 41 17.10 -3.99 -7.28
CA VAL A 41 16.99 -4.09 -8.74
C VAL A 41 18.18 -4.91 -9.23
#